data_AF-A0A535YI41-F1
#
_entry.id   AF-A0A535YI41-F1
#
_cell.length_a   1.000
_cell.length_b   1.000
_cell.length_c   1.000
_cell.angle_alpha   90.00
_cell.angle_beta   90.00
_cell.angle_gamma   90.00
#
_symmetry.space_group_name_H-M   'P 1'
#
loop_
_entity.id
_entity.type
_entity.pdbx_description
1 polymer ?
#
loop_
_entity_poly.entity_id
_entity_poly.type
_entity_poly.pdbx_seq_one_letter_code
_entity_poly.pdbx_strand_id
1 'polypeptide(L)' 'TAVMSGGVREAIHDALVKAVREIGVDGEIPDLELGRAKVPEHGDYASSAGLKLARGLRQDPKAIASRLAATIRVAD' A
#
# COMPACT_ATOMS: atom_id res chain seq x y z
N THR A 1 19.54 -15.20 4.48
CA THR A 1 18.17 -14.78 4.11
C THR A 1 17.36 -14.75 5.37
N ALA A 2 17.33 -13.60 6.05
CA ALA A 2 16.57 -13.44 7.28
C ALA A 2 15.09 -13.32 6.91
N VAL A 3 14.32 -14.37 7.14
CA VAL A 3 12.88 -14.26 7.28
C VAL A 3 12.65 -13.43 8.54
N MET A 4 12.40 -12.14 8.35
CA MET A 4 12.13 -11.24 9.46
C MET A 4 10.79 -11.63 10.07
N SER A 5 10.77 -11.76 11.39
CA SER A 5 9.57 -11.88 12.22
C SER A 5 8.78 -10.56 12.20
N GLY A 6 8.40 -10.10 11.02
CA GLY A 6 7.56 -8.92 10.86
C GLY A 6 6.12 -9.33 11.05
N GLY A 7 5.41 -8.68 11.98
CA GLY A 7 4.00 -8.95 12.20
C GLY A 7 3.18 -8.69 10.92
N VAL A 8 1.91 -9.12 10.90
CA VAL A 8 0.98 -8.95 9.76
C VAL A 8 1.02 -7.54 9.15
N ARG A 9 1.14 -6.50 9.98
CA ARG A 9 1.29 -5.11 9.54
C ARG A 9 2.51 -4.88 8.64
N GLU A 10 3.66 -5.43 9.00
CA GLU A 10 4.91 -5.27 8.27
C GLU A 10 4.83 -6.01 6.92
N ALA A 11 4.29 -7.23 6.92
CA ALA A 11 4.03 -7.97 5.68
C ALA A 11 3.11 -7.21 4.70
N ILE A 12 2.03 -6.59 5.21
CA ILE A 12 1.14 -5.75 4.40
C ILE A 12 1.87 -4.50 3.89
N HIS A 13 2.67 -3.86 4.74
CA HIS A 13 3.44 -2.67 4.36
C HIS A 13 4.42 -3.00 3.23
N ASP A 14 5.15 -4.10 3.33
CA ASP A 14 6.13 -4.51 2.33
C ASP A 14 5.46 -4.90 1.00
N ALA A 15 4.34 -5.62 1.07
CA ALA A 15 3.53 -5.93 -0.11
C ALA A 15 2.98 -4.67 -0.79
N LEU A 16 2.59 -3.66 0.00
CA LEU A 16 2.12 -2.38 -0.52
C LEU A 16 3.25 -1.60 -1.20
N VAL A 17 4.43 -1.50 -0.58
CA VAL A 17 5.61 -0.85 -1.18
C VAL A 17 6.00 -1.53 -2.49
N LYS A 18 5.97 -2.87 -2.54
CA LYS A 18 6.23 -3.63 -3.76
C LYS A 18 5.21 -3.31 -4.85
N ALA A 19 3.93 -3.31 -4.52
CA ALA A 19 2.86 -2.96 -5.48
C ALA A 19 3.01 -1.52 -6.01
N VAL A 20 3.41 -0.56 -5.16
CA VAL A 20 3.67 0.83 -5.56
C VAL A 20 4.79 0.91 -6.61
N ARG A 21 5.87 0.15 -6.41
CA ARG A 21 6.95 0.06 -7.41
C ARG A 21 6.46 -0.61 -8.71
N GLU A 22 5.69 -1.68 -8.62
CA GLU A 22 5.16 -2.40 -9.78
C GLU A 22 4.21 -1.54 -10.66
N ILE A 23 3.48 -0.59 -10.08
CA ILE A 23 2.63 0.32 -10.86
C ILE A 23 3.40 1.46 -11.55
N GLY A 24 4.71 1.56 -11.33
CA GLY A 24 5.61 2.52 -11.98
C GLY A 24 6.00 3.73 -11.14
N VAL A 25 5.92 3.64 -9.80
CA VAL A 25 6.43 4.69 -8.91
C VAL A 25 7.90 4.39 -8.60
N ASP A 26 8.80 4.95 -9.42
CA ASP A 26 10.25 4.77 -9.29
C ASP A 26 10.93 5.85 -8.42
N GLY A 27 10.18 6.86 -7.99
CA GLY A 27 10.66 7.98 -7.18
C GLY A 27 10.54 7.76 -5.67
N GLU A 28 10.57 8.87 -4.92
CA GLU A 28 10.31 8.85 -3.49
C GLU A 28 8.87 8.35 -3.23
N ILE A 29 8.77 7.19 -2.57
CA ILE A 29 7.50 6.64 -2.13
C ILE A 29 7.11 7.40 -0.86
N PRO A 30 5.99 8.14 -0.85
CA PRO A 30 5.55 8.83 0.36
C PRO A 30 5.22 7.80 1.44
N ASP A 31 5.25 8.20 2.71
CA ASP A 31 4.82 7.32 3.80
C ASP A 31 3.39 6.85 3.53
N LEU A 32 3.20 5.57 3.25
CA LEU A 32 1.90 5.02 2.83
C LEU A 32 0.91 4.92 4.00
N GLU A 33 1.34 5.21 5.23
CA GLU A 33 0.54 5.22 6.46
C GLU A 33 -0.36 3.99 6.58
N LEU A 34 0.21 2.88 7.07
CA LEU A 34 -0.59 1.70 7.38
C LEU A 34 -1.06 1.73 8.83
N GLY A 35 -2.36 1.98 9.01
CA GLY A 35 -3.05 2.05 10.31
C GLY A 35 -4.25 1.09 10.40
N ARG A 36 -4.87 1.00 11.57
CA ARG A 36 -6.14 0.27 11.73
C ARG A 36 -7.23 0.95 10.93
N ALA A 37 -8.06 0.16 10.24
CA ALA A 37 -9.21 0.72 9.57
C ALA A 37 -10.18 1.31 10.61
N LYS A 38 -10.68 2.51 10.34
CA LYS A 38 -11.70 3.17 11.17
C LYS A 38 -13.11 2.66 10.86
N VAL A 39 -13.30 2.11 9.66
CA VAL A 39 -14.57 1.58 9.17
C VAL A 39 -14.44 0.06 9.11
N PRO A 40 -15.30 -0.71 9.80
CA PRO A 40 -15.23 -2.16 9.80
C PRO A 40 -15.31 -2.80 8.41
N GLU A 41 -16.03 -2.17 7.48
CA GLU A 41 -16.17 -2.62 6.08
C GLU A 41 -14.85 -2.58 5.28
N HIS A 42 -13.84 -1.85 5.76
CA HIS A 42 -12.52 -1.78 5.11
C HIS A 42 -11.53 -2.83 5.63
N GLY A 43 -11.97 -3.71 6.54
CA GLY A 43 -11.16 -4.77 7.12
C GLY A 43 -10.33 -4.29 8.31
N ASP A 44 -9.22 -4.97 8.58
CA ASP A 44 -8.38 -4.72 9.76
C ASP A 44 -7.47 -3.50 9.63
N TYR A 45 -7.00 -3.22 8.41
CA TYR A 45 -6.01 -2.19 8.12
C TYR A 45 -6.46 -1.32 6.96
N ALA A 46 -6.09 -0.05 7.01
CA ALA A 46 -6.30 0.91 5.94
C ALA A 46 -5.03 1.70 5.68
N SER A 47 -4.87 2.16 4.44
CA SER A 47 -3.73 2.96 4.00
C SER A 47 -4.17 4.20 3.22
N SER A 48 -3.47 5.32 3.44
CA SER A 48 -3.68 6.57 2.70
C SER A 48 -2.83 6.68 1.42
N ALA A 49 -2.19 5.57 1.01
CA ALA A 49 -1.32 5.47 -0.17
C ALA A 49 -1.91 6.11 -1.42
N GLY A 50 -3.17 5.81 -1.76
CA GLY A 50 -3.81 6.34 -2.96
C GLY A 50 -3.85 7.88 -3.00
N LEU A 51 -4.16 8.51 -1.87
CA LEU A 51 -4.19 9.98 -1.76
C LEU A 51 -2.80 10.60 -1.82
N LYS A 52 -1.82 9.97 -1.16
CA LYS A 52 -0.44 10.48 -1.13
C LYS A 52 0.25 10.35 -2.48
N LEU A 53 0.02 9.24 -3.18
CA LEU A 53 0.57 9.00 -4.52
C LEU A 53 -0.12 9.85 -5.59
N ALA A 54 -1.39 10.22 -5.42
CA ALA A 54 -2.11 11.07 -6.37
C ALA A 54 -1.41 12.40 -6.65
N ARG A 55 -0.72 12.98 -5.65
CA ARG A 55 0.06 14.21 -5.83
C ARG A 55 1.26 14.02 -6.76
N GLY A 56 2.00 12.93 -6.58
CA GLY A 56 3.18 12.62 -7.41
C GLY A 56 2.80 12.16 -8.82
N LEU A 57 1.75 11.33 -8.93
CA LEU A 57 1.31 10.73 -10.19
C LEU A 57 0.34 11.60 -10.99
N ARG A 58 -0.22 12.66 -10.38
CA ARG A 58 -1.31 13.49 -10.97
C ARG A 58 -2.47 12.66 -11.49
N GLN A 59 -2.80 11.60 -10.76
CA GLN A 59 -3.86 10.64 -11.09
C GLN A 59 -4.94 10.64 -10.01
N ASP A 60 -6.14 10.17 -10.37
CA ASP A 60 -7.24 10.01 -9.41
C ASP A 60 -6.83 9.05 -8.27
N PRO A 61 -6.95 9.47 -7.00
CA PRO A 61 -6.67 8.61 -5.85
C PRO A 61 -7.38 7.26 -5.87
N LYS A 62 -8.64 7.21 -6.34
CA LYS A 62 -9.44 5.98 -6.44
C LYS A 62 -8.90 5.05 -7.52
N ALA A 63 -8.45 5.60 -8.65
CA ALA A 63 -7.83 4.82 -9.71
C ALA A 63 -6.52 4.18 -9.23
N ILE A 64 -5.68 4.95 -8.52
CA ILE A 64 -4.46 4.44 -7.90
C ILE A 64 -4.78 3.37 -6.86
N ALA A 65 -5.71 3.62 -5.95
CA ALA A 65 -6.10 2.67 -4.92
C ALA A 65 -6.60 1.35 -5.51
N SER A 66 -7.42 1.40 -6.57
CA SER A 66 -7.93 0.21 -7.26
C SER A 66 -6.80 -0.58 -7.92
N ARG A 67 -5.84 0.12 -8.56
CA ARG A 67 -4.69 -0.51 -9.18
C ARG A 67 -3.77 -1.16 -8.14
N LEU A 68 -3.54 -0.49 -7.01
CA LEU A 68 -2.78 -1.04 -5.90
C LEU A 68 -3.46 -2.29 -5.35
N ALA A 69 -4.76 -2.23 -5.06
CA ALA A 69 -5.53 -3.38 -4.58
C ALA A 69 -5.45 -4.59 -5.51
N ALA A 70 -5.41 -4.37 -6.83
CA ALA A 70 -5.25 -5.43 -7.83
C ALA A 70 -3.82 -5.98 -7.95
N THR A 71 -2.82 -5.25 -7.45
CA THR A 71 -1.39 -5.58 -7.59
C THR A 71 -0.81 -6.18 -6.31
N ILE A 72 -1.31 -5.77 -5.14
CA ILE A 72 -0.84 -6.23 -3.83
C ILE A 72 -0.99 -7.74 -3.72
N ARG A 73 0.12 -8.41 -3.40
CA ARG A 73 0.17 -9.83 -3.05
C ARG A 73 0.95 -9.98 -1.75
N VAL A 74 0.27 -10.45 -0.71
CA VAL A 74 0.91 -10.83 0.56
C VAL A 74 1.24 -12.32 0.44
N ALA A 75 2.51 -12.69 0.63
CA ALA A 75 2.89 -14.10 0.67
C ALA A 75 2.38 -14.72 1.99
N ASP A 76 1.82 -15.93 1.91
CA ASP A 76 1.40 -16.73 3.07
C ASP A 76 2.58 -17.11 3.99
#